data_AF-A0A7C4D5Q2-F1
#
_entry.id   AF-A0A7C4D5Q2-F1
#
_cell.length_a   1.000
_cell.length_b   1.000
_cell.length_c   1.000
_cell.angle_alpha   90.00
_cell.angle_beta   90.00
_cell.angle_gamma   90.00
#
_symmetry.space_group_name_H-M   'P 1'
#
loop_
_entity.id
_entity.type
_entity.pdbx_description
1 polymer ?
#
loop_
_entity_poly.entity_id
_entity_poly.type
_entity_poly.pdbx_seq_one_letter_code
_entity_poly.pdbx_strand_id
1 'polypeptide(L)'
;MLQEKTGNLKLGSIIVLFDREFGTLFFQDFRGYGNLLDDAEWLLERTPQRSWGFMIRPITDGERYILWIGEYGPHVNQIIREDIISDRNASFISKILFDHANRKISEKMVNKRITIEICKKLLKSKIVQDFKYYICPRKRFYESCPHINEIYRVLKEKYSSEEKVHYSLVAEVISEIKPCNDVIICPLLFPPNSFERIINLNEVLKMRKLGEIKIIDQNMVKII
;
A
#
# COMPACT_ATOMS: atom_id res chain seq x y z
N MET A 1 -8.13 16.92 25.44
CA MET A 1 -6.88 16.81 26.23
C MET A 1 -5.60 16.90 25.36
N LEU A 2 -5.64 17.60 24.21
CA LEU A 2 -4.50 17.82 23.29
C LEU A 2 -4.14 19.30 23.06
N GLN A 3 -4.97 20.23 23.54
CA GLN A 3 -4.72 21.67 23.37
C GLN A 3 -3.69 22.26 24.36
N GLU A 4 -3.30 21.54 25.42
CA GLU A 4 -2.42 22.08 26.48
C GLU A 4 -0.95 21.62 26.42
N LYS A 5 -0.57 20.75 25.46
CA LYS A 5 0.82 20.22 25.33
C LYS A 5 1.58 20.69 24.08
N THR A 6 1.06 21.67 23.37
CA THR A 6 1.58 22.12 22.06
C THR A 6 2.80 23.05 22.11
N GLY A 7 3.25 23.46 23.29
CA GLY A 7 4.34 24.45 23.42
C GLY A 7 5.72 24.02 22.89
N ASN A 8 6.02 22.72 22.81
CA ASN A 8 7.38 22.22 22.51
C ASN A 8 7.47 21.18 21.37
N LEU A 9 6.36 20.88 20.68
CA LEU A 9 6.37 19.90 19.60
C LEU A 9 6.86 20.54 18.30
N LYS A 10 7.96 20.01 17.76
CA LYS A 10 8.47 20.42 16.45
C LYS A 10 7.98 19.44 15.37
N LEU A 11 7.18 19.96 14.44
CA LEU A 11 6.63 19.19 13.33
C LEU A 11 7.67 19.02 12.22
N GLY A 12 7.77 17.81 11.68
CA GLY A 12 8.56 17.57 10.48
C GLY A 12 7.92 18.16 9.23
N SER A 13 8.75 18.50 8.25
CA SER A 13 8.37 19.03 6.94
C SER A 13 8.02 17.95 5.92
N ILE A 14 7.87 16.69 6.36
CA ILE A 14 7.41 15.59 5.52
C ILE A 14 6.06 15.10 6.00
N ILE A 15 5.14 14.89 5.06
CA ILE A 15 3.89 14.19 5.29
C ILE A 15 3.83 13.02 4.30
N VAL A 16 3.54 11.83 4.80
CA VAL A 16 3.31 10.64 3.97
C VAL A 16 1.83 10.32 4.01
N LEU A 17 1.18 10.28 2.85
CA LEU A 17 -0.23 9.99 2.72
C LEU A 17 -0.41 8.60 2.11
N PHE A 18 -1.22 7.77 2.74
CA PHE A 18 -1.65 6.45 2.26
C PHE A 18 -3.12 6.53 1.88
N ASP A 19 -3.39 6.61 0.58
CA ASP A 19 -4.73 6.64 0.02
C ASP A 19 -5.17 5.26 -0.46
N ARG A 20 -6.43 4.90 -0.22
CA ARG A 20 -6.95 3.58 -0.65
C ARG A 20 -7.00 3.41 -2.16
N GLU A 21 -7.18 4.47 -2.93
CA GLU A 21 -7.29 4.43 -4.39
C GLU A 21 -6.01 4.91 -5.08
N PHE A 22 -5.39 5.97 -4.55
CA PHE A 22 -4.25 6.62 -5.20
C PHE A 22 -2.89 6.12 -4.73
N GLY A 23 -2.84 5.21 -3.75
CA GLY A 23 -1.60 4.64 -3.26
C GLY A 23 -0.89 5.58 -2.27
N THR A 24 0.45 5.59 -2.29
CA THR A 24 1.25 6.38 -1.34
C THR A 24 1.81 7.64 -1.99
N LEU A 25 1.60 8.78 -1.34
CA LEU A 25 2.11 10.09 -1.74
C LEU A 25 3.05 10.65 -0.68
N PHE A 26 4.13 11.29 -1.13
CA PHE A 26 5.12 11.94 -0.26
C PHE A 26 5.13 13.44 -0.50
N PHE A 27 4.83 14.21 0.54
CA PHE A 27 4.92 15.66 0.52
C PHE A 27 6.18 16.07 1.29
N GLN A 28 7.11 16.74 0.61
CA GLN A 28 8.35 17.27 1.19
C GLN A 28 8.27 18.79 1.31
N ASP A 29 9.17 19.36 2.11
CA ASP A 29 9.27 20.81 2.35
C ASP A 29 7.93 21.44 2.76
N PHE A 30 7.08 20.66 3.43
CA PHE A 30 5.76 21.08 3.84
C PHE A 30 5.86 22.14 4.95
N ARG A 31 5.36 23.34 4.66
CA ARG A 31 5.30 24.50 5.56
C ARG A 31 3.85 24.85 5.80
N GLY A 32 3.23 24.16 6.75
CA GLY A 32 1.87 24.47 7.18
C GLY A 32 1.83 25.57 8.25
N TYR A 33 0.68 25.64 8.92
CA TYR A 33 0.36 26.50 10.05
C TYR A 33 1.08 26.10 11.35
N GLY A 34 1.76 24.96 11.37
CA GLY A 34 2.43 24.47 12.58
C GLY A 34 1.48 23.75 13.54
N ASN A 35 0.30 23.36 13.05
CA ASN A 35 -0.71 22.58 13.76
C ASN A 35 -0.95 21.28 12.99
N LEU A 36 -1.04 20.14 13.69
CA LEU A 36 -1.22 18.84 13.04
C LEU A 36 -2.51 18.73 12.24
N LEU A 37 -3.63 19.18 12.82
CA LEU A 37 -4.95 19.10 12.21
C LEU A 37 -5.05 20.10 11.07
N ASP A 38 -4.79 21.39 11.32
CA ASP A 38 -4.92 22.44 10.29
C ASP A 38 -4.04 22.14 9.07
N ASP A 39 -2.82 21.64 9.30
CA ASP A 39 -1.89 21.26 8.22
C ASP A 39 -2.40 20.07 7.41
N ALA A 40 -3.00 19.09 8.08
CA ALA A 40 -3.58 17.93 7.42
C ALA A 40 -4.81 18.34 6.61
N GLU A 41 -5.74 19.08 7.19
CA GLU A 41 -6.95 19.57 6.53
C GLU A 41 -6.62 20.45 5.32
N TRP A 42 -5.65 21.35 5.45
CA TRP A 42 -5.14 22.16 4.34
C TRP A 42 -4.62 21.31 3.18
N LEU A 43 -3.93 20.21 3.49
CA LEU A 43 -3.42 19.28 2.48
C LEU A 43 -4.55 18.45 1.86
N LEU A 44 -5.55 18.06 2.67
CA LEU A 44 -6.74 17.35 2.19
C LEU A 44 -7.54 18.21 1.21
N GLU A 45 -7.76 19.50 1.47
CA GLU A 45 -8.44 20.43 0.54
C GLU A 45 -7.81 20.50 -0.85
N ARG A 46 -6.49 20.24 -0.94
CA ARG A 46 -5.68 20.37 -2.16
C ARG A 46 -5.34 19.04 -2.81
N THR A 47 -5.76 17.94 -2.20
CA THR A 47 -5.57 16.58 -2.71
C THR A 47 -6.94 16.02 -3.09
N PRO A 48 -7.13 15.32 -4.22
CA PRO A 48 -8.45 14.81 -4.59
C PRO A 48 -9.04 13.80 -3.56
N GLN A 49 -9.84 14.28 -2.60
CA GLN A 49 -10.42 13.46 -1.50
C GLN A 49 -11.67 12.69 -1.91
N ARG A 50 -11.51 11.76 -2.86
CA ARG A 50 -12.60 10.83 -3.25
C ARG A 50 -12.58 9.51 -2.49
N SER A 51 -11.59 9.32 -1.61
CA SER A 51 -11.24 8.03 -1.04
C SER A 51 -10.96 8.14 0.46
N TRP A 52 -10.88 7.00 1.15
CA TRP A 52 -10.40 6.90 2.52
C TRP A 52 -8.86 6.85 2.53
N GLY A 53 -8.26 7.26 3.64
CA GLY A 53 -6.83 7.06 3.82
C GLY A 53 -6.33 7.54 5.16
N PHE A 54 -5.02 7.53 5.34
CA PHE A 54 -4.38 8.12 6.50
C PHE A 54 -3.07 8.81 6.16
N MET A 55 -2.65 9.71 7.02
CA MET A 55 -1.44 10.51 6.90
C MET A 55 -0.52 10.17 8.06
N ILE A 56 0.77 10.07 7.80
CA ILE A 56 1.81 9.99 8.82
C ILE A 56 2.59 11.29 8.78
N ARG A 57 2.78 11.90 9.95
CA ARG A 57 3.68 13.03 10.13
C ARG A 57 4.67 12.77 11.26
N PRO A 58 5.98 12.92 11.01
CA PRO A 58 6.98 12.83 12.05
C PRO A 58 6.98 14.11 12.89
N ILE A 59 7.13 13.94 14.20
CA ILE A 59 7.17 15.00 15.20
C ILE A 59 8.38 14.76 16.10
N THR A 60 8.96 15.82 16.64
CA THR A 60 9.93 15.75 17.74
C THR A 60 9.39 16.43 18.99
N ASP A 61 9.60 15.79 20.13
CA ASP A 61 9.41 16.34 21.47
C ASP A 61 10.76 16.31 22.20
N GLY A 62 11.47 17.44 22.18
CA GLY A 62 12.90 17.49 22.53
C GLY A 62 13.72 16.54 21.65
N GLU A 63 14.39 15.56 22.26
CA GLU A 63 15.18 14.54 21.55
C GLU A 63 14.36 13.32 21.11
N ARG A 64 13.07 13.25 21.49
CA ARG A 64 12.22 12.10 21.19
C ARG A 64 11.58 12.25 19.83
N TYR A 65 11.72 11.21 19.01
CA TYR A 65 11.03 11.09 17.73
C TYR A 65 9.66 10.43 17.93
N ILE A 66 8.62 11.06 17.41
CA ILE A 66 7.22 10.65 17.56
C ILE A 66 6.59 10.59 16.15
N LEU A 67 5.55 9.79 15.99
CA LEU A 67 4.67 9.82 14.83
C LEU A 67 3.27 10.25 15.24
N TRP A 68 2.70 11.19 14.49
CA TRP A 68 1.27 11.40 14.45
C TRP A 68 0.69 10.72 13.21
N ILE A 69 -0.49 10.16 13.38
CA ILE A 69 -1.26 9.48 12.34
C ILE A 69 -2.67 10.05 12.34
N GLY A 70 -3.12 10.57 11.21
CA GLY A 70 -4.49 11.08 11.03
C GLY A 70 -5.22 10.31 9.94
N GLU A 71 -6.38 9.74 10.23
CA GLU A 71 -7.26 9.12 9.25
C GLU A 71 -8.24 10.15 8.69
N TYR A 72 -8.48 10.08 7.38
CA TYR A 72 -9.48 10.88 6.67
C TYR A 72 -10.43 9.99 5.87
N GLY A 73 -11.58 10.56 5.54
CA GLY A 73 -12.63 9.89 4.76
C GLY A 73 -12.99 10.66 3.49
N PRO A 74 -13.74 10.03 2.57
CA PRO A 74 -14.13 10.64 1.31
C PRO A 74 -15.05 11.83 1.56
N HIS A 75 -14.84 12.92 0.82
CA HIS A 75 -15.63 14.16 0.92
C HIS A 75 -15.61 14.84 2.31
N VAL A 76 -14.71 14.42 3.19
CA VAL A 76 -14.50 15.01 4.51
C VAL A 76 -13.08 15.55 4.51
N ASN A 77 -12.92 16.87 4.35
CA ASN A 77 -11.61 17.54 4.42
C ASN A 77 -11.11 17.67 5.87
N GLN A 78 -11.37 16.65 6.70
CA GLN A 78 -11.10 16.65 8.14
C GLN A 78 -10.53 15.32 8.58
N ILE A 79 -9.76 15.36 9.67
CA ILE A 79 -9.26 14.17 10.34
C ILE A 79 -10.38 13.57 11.22
N ILE A 80 -10.73 12.33 10.95
CA ILE A 80 -11.84 11.60 11.60
C ILE A 80 -11.33 10.83 12.82
N ARG A 81 -10.11 10.29 12.74
CA ARG A 81 -9.42 9.60 13.84
C ARG A 81 -7.97 10.04 13.87
N GLU A 82 -7.40 10.14 15.06
CA GLU A 82 -5.98 10.41 15.23
C GLU A 82 -5.32 9.44 16.21
N ASP A 83 -4.02 9.27 16.04
CA ASP A 83 -3.18 8.47 16.91
C ASP A 83 -1.77 9.10 17.02
N ILE A 84 -1.18 9.04 18.21
CA ILE A 84 0.18 9.53 18.47
C ILE A 84 0.98 8.39 19.09
N ILE A 85 2.04 7.99 18.40
CA ILE A 85 2.86 6.83 18.78
C ILE A 85 4.31 7.28 19.01
N SER A 86 4.86 6.89 20.16
CA SER A 86 6.21 7.25 20.61
C SER A 86 7.08 6.04 20.97
N ASP A 87 6.67 4.84 20.56
CA ASP A 87 7.45 3.63 20.77
C ASP A 87 8.70 3.57 19.85
N ARG A 88 9.58 2.59 20.10
CA ARG A 88 10.83 2.43 19.35
C ARG A 88 10.63 2.30 17.83
N ASN A 89 9.54 1.68 17.41
CA ASN A 89 9.25 1.46 15.99
C ASN A 89 8.76 2.76 15.33
N ALA A 90 7.88 3.50 16.01
CA ALA A 90 7.45 4.82 15.59
C ALA A 90 8.64 5.80 15.50
N SER A 91 9.52 5.81 16.51
CA SER A 91 10.75 6.60 16.52
C SER A 91 11.66 6.28 15.33
N PHE A 92 11.78 5.00 14.96
CA PHE A 92 12.58 4.58 13.81
C PHE A 92 12.02 5.12 12.48
N ILE A 93 10.71 4.98 12.24
CA ILE A 93 10.06 5.53 11.05
C ILE A 93 10.14 7.06 11.04
N SER A 94 9.87 7.69 12.18
CA SER A 94 9.96 9.15 12.33
C SER A 94 11.36 9.67 11.98
N LYS A 95 12.41 9.01 12.48
CA LYS A 95 13.80 9.34 12.15
C LYS A 95 14.10 9.18 10.66
N ILE A 96 13.62 8.12 10.00
CA ILE A 96 13.77 7.94 8.55
C ILE A 96 13.16 9.14 7.81
N LEU A 97 11.96 9.57 8.19
CA LEU A 97 11.30 10.71 7.56
C LEU A 97 12.06 12.03 7.83
N PHE A 98 12.57 12.25 9.04
CA PHE A 98 13.44 13.41 9.30
C PHE A 98 14.76 13.37 8.53
N ASP A 99 15.42 12.21 8.44
CA ASP A 99 16.65 12.08 7.67
C ASP A 99 16.40 12.32 6.19
N HIS A 100 15.24 11.92 5.68
CA HIS A 100 14.82 12.23 4.32
C HIS A 100 14.55 13.73 4.11
N ALA A 101 13.85 14.37 5.04
CA ALA A 101 13.60 15.82 5.02
C ALA A 101 14.91 16.62 4.97
N ASN A 102 15.91 16.14 5.70
CA ASN A 102 17.26 16.71 5.74
C ASN A 102 18.17 16.25 4.59
N ARG A 103 17.61 15.60 3.56
CA ARG A 103 18.34 15.10 2.37
C ARG A 103 19.48 14.14 2.67
N LYS A 104 19.47 13.48 3.85
CA LYS A 104 20.47 12.47 4.23
C LYS A 104 20.21 11.13 3.58
N ILE A 105 18.95 10.85 3.21
CA ILE A 105 18.56 9.63 2.49
C ILE A 105 17.67 9.96 1.29
N SER A 106 17.76 9.13 0.25
CA SER A 106 16.99 9.31 -0.98
C SER A 106 15.54 8.85 -0.84
N GLU A 107 14.66 9.42 -1.66
CA GLU A 107 13.25 9.02 -1.73
C GLU A 107 13.11 7.53 -2.08
N LYS A 108 13.96 7.00 -2.97
CA LYS A 108 14.00 5.55 -3.29
C LYS A 108 14.22 4.69 -2.04
N MET A 109 15.02 5.16 -1.08
CA MET A 109 15.26 4.44 0.17
C MET A 109 14.06 4.53 1.11
N VAL A 110 13.40 5.69 1.16
CA VAL A 110 12.18 5.89 1.94
C VAL A 110 11.03 5.04 1.39
N ASN A 111 10.80 5.05 0.08
CA ASN A 111 9.75 4.25 -0.58
C ASN A 111 9.93 2.74 -0.35
N LYS A 112 11.15 2.27 -0.08
CA LYS A 112 11.41 0.87 0.29
C LYS A 112 11.17 0.56 1.77
N ARG A 113 11.22 1.57 2.64
CA ARG A 113 11.14 1.42 4.10
C ARG A 113 9.81 1.85 4.68
N ILE A 114 9.09 2.73 4.00
CA ILE A 114 7.80 3.29 4.40
C ILE A 114 6.74 2.77 3.41
N THR A 115 6.39 1.49 3.55
CA THR A 115 5.29 0.85 2.83
C THR A 115 4.19 0.47 3.81
N ILE A 116 2.97 0.23 3.32
CA ILE A 116 1.86 -0.15 4.20
C ILE A 116 2.17 -1.45 4.97
N GLU A 117 2.83 -2.41 4.34
CA GLU A 117 3.16 -3.70 4.96
C GLU A 117 4.15 -3.51 6.12
N ILE A 118 5.16 -2.64 5.93
CA ILE A 118 6.12 -2.31 6.98
C ILE A 118 5.43 -1.52 8.09
N CYS A 119 4.60 -0.54 7.75
CA CYS A 119 3.83 0.24 8.71
C CYS A 119 2.92 -0.67 9.56
N LYS A 120 2.18 -1.60 8.95
CA LYS A 120 1.36 -2.58 9.67
C LYS A 120 2.19 -3.52 10.55
N LYS A 121 3.39 -3.90 10.12
CA LYS A 121 4.27 -4.74 10.94
C LYS A 121 4.84 -4.00 12.15
N LEU A 122 5.14 -2.71 11.99
CA LEU A 122 5.90 -1.94 12.97
C LEU A 122 5.01 -1.10 13.91
N LEU A 123 3.89 -0.57 13.42
CA LEU A 123 3.05 0.38 14.13
C LEU A 123 1.82 -0.31 14.73
N LYS A 124 1.53 -0.04 16.00
CA LYS A 124 0.37 -0.60 16.71
C LYS A 124 -0.93 0.18 16.51
N SER A 125 -0.93 1.21 15.66
CA SER A 125 -2.11 2.04 15.43
C SER A 125 -3.23 1.28 14.75
N LYS A 126 -4.44 1.33 15.31
CA LYS A 126 -5.64 0.74 14.68
C LYS A 126 -5.91 1.33 13.31
N ILE A 127 -5.67 2.64 13.11
CA ILE A 127 -5.82 3.32 11.81
C ILE A 127 -4.97 2.60 10.75
N VAL A 128 -3.70 2.33 11.07
CA VAL A 128 -2.78 1.63 10.16
C VAL A 128 -3.18 0.17 9.96
N GLN A 129 -3.57 -0.53 11.03
CA GLN A 129 -3.95 -1.96 10.94
C GLN A 129 -5.20 -2.18 10.07
N ASP A 130 -6.20 -1.33 10.24
CA ASP A 130 -7.50 -1.41 9.56
C ASP A 130 -7.42 -0.99 8.08
N PHE A 131 -6.39 -0.23 7.69
CA PHE A 131 -6.24 0.27 6.33
C PHE A 131 -6.14 -0.86 5.30
N LYS A 132 -6.88 -0.74 4.18
CA LYS A 132 -6.77 -1.63 3.02
C LYS A 132 -6.85 -0.80 1.75
N TYR A 133 -6.02 -1.10 0.75
CA TYR A 133 -6.21 -0.52 -0.57
C TYR A 133 -7.54 -0.98 -1.17
N TYR A 134 -8.22 -0.11 -1.91
CA TYR A 134 -9.42 -0.49 -2.62
C TYR A 134 -9.09 -1.51 -3.70
N ILE A 135 -8.10 -1.22 -4.56
CA ILE A 135 -7.54 -2.15 -5.55
C ILE A 135 -6.06 -2.40 -5.24
N CYS A 136 -5.57 -3.62 -5.47
CA CYS A 136 -4.16 -3.95 -5.29
C CYS A 136 -3.28 -2.97 -6.10
N PRO A 137 -2.34 -2.23 -5.47
CA PRO A 137 -1.49 -1.30 -6.19
C PRO A 137 -0.72 -2.00 -7.32
N ARG A 138 -0.74 -1.44 -8.54
CA ARG A 138 -0.13 -2.07 -9.73
C ARG A 138 1.31 -2.50 -9.47
N LYS A 139 2.12 -1.61 -8.90
CA LYS A 139 3.52 -1.91 -8.58
C LYS A 139 3.66 -3.17 -7.72
N ARG A 140 2.85 -3.27 -6.66
CA ARG A 140 2.83 -4.46 -5.81
C ARG A 140 2.37 -5.69 -6.57
N PHE A 141 1.28 -5.58 -7.31
CA PHE A 141 0.74 -6.69 -8.09
C PHE A 141 1.78 -7.26 -9.07
N TYR A 142 2.38 -6.40 -9.88
CA TYR A 142 3.30 -6.79 -10.93
C TYR A 142 4.72 -7.12 -10.44
N GLU A 143 5.24 -6.45 -9.41
CA GLU A 143 6.65 -6.62 -9.00
C GLU A 143 6.85 -7.55 -7.81
N SER A 144 5.93 -7.56 -6.82
CA SER A 144 6.21 -8.17 -5.50
C SER A 144 5.12 -9.06 -4.92
N CYS A 145 3.95 -9.19 -5.57
CA CYS A 145 2.88 -10.07 -5.12
C CYS A 145 3.39 -11.52 -4.95
N PRO A 146 3.33 -12.11 -3.74
CA PRO A 146 3.88 -13.44 -3.46
C PRO A 146 3.05 -14.55 -4.11
N HIS A 147 1.74 -14.35 -4.23
CA HIS A 147 0.83 -15.36 -4.78
C HIS A 147 1.12 -15.73 -6.23
N ILE A 148 1.69 -14.82 -7.03
CA ILE A 148 2.00 -15.07 -8.44
C ILE A 148 2.88 -16.31 -8.61
N ASN A 149 3.95 -16.40 -7.82
CA ASN A 149 4.90 -17.52 -7.91
C ASN A 149 4.24 -18.83 -7.46
N GLU A 150 3.43 -18.76 -6.40
CA GLU A 150 2.70 -19.90 -5.85
C GLU A 150 1.72 -20.48 -6.87
N ILE A 151 0.88 -19.64 -7.47
CA ILE A 151 -0.08 -20.06 -8.52
C ILE A 151 0.66 -20.72 -9.67
N TYR A 152 1.70 -20.06 -10.18
CA TYR A 152 2.39 -20.53 -11.37
C TYR A 152 3.10 -21.87 -11.12
N ARG A 153 3.68 -22.05 -9.93
CA ARG A 153 4.22 -23.33 -9.50
C ARG A 153 3.15 -24.42 -9.54
N VAL A 154 1.98 -24.18 -8.94
CA VAL A 154 0.87 -25.16 -8.94
C VAL A 154 0.37 -25.46 -10.35
N LEU A 155 0.25 -24.45 -11.21
CA LEU A 155 -0.14 -24.64 -12.62
C LEU A 155 0.90 -25.47 -13.38
N LYS A 156 2.19 -25.23 -13.18
CA LYS A 156 3.27 -26.02 -13.78
C LYS A 156 3.25 -27.47 -13.28
N GLU A 157 3.08 -27.68 -11.98
CA GLU A 157 3.02 -29.03 -11.39
C GLU A 157 1.82 -29.82 -11.94
N LYS A 158 0.65 -29.18 -12.09
CA LYS A 158 -0.56 -29.84 -12.61
C LYS A 158 -0.55 -30.05 -14.12
N TYR A 159 -0.06 -29.09 -14.89
CA TYR A 159 -0.36 -29.01 -16.33
C TYR A 159 0.85 -28.86 -17.26
N SER A 160 2.09 -28.96 -16.78
CA SER A 160 3.29 -28.71 -17.62
C SER A 160 3.47 -29.66 -18.81
N SER A 161 2.95 -30.88 -18.74
CA SER A 161 2.97 -31.86 -19.84
C SER A 161 1.78 -31.72 -20.79
N GLU A 162 0.79 -30.89 -20.46
CA GLU A 162 -0.42 -30.74 -21.26
C GLU A 162 -0.23 -29.71 -22.37
N GLU A 163 -0.58 -30.09 -23.60
CA GLU A 163 -0.54 -29.15 -24.72
C GLU A 163 -1.72 -28.17 -24.73
N LYS A 164 -2.83 -28.55 -24.08
CA LYS A 164 -4.07 -27.77 -23.99
C LYS A 164 -4.76 -28.01 -22.65
N VAL A 165 -4.99 -26.94 -21.90
CA VAL A 165 -5.71 -26.92 -20.63
C VAL A 165 -6.93 -26.02 -20.77
N HIS A 166 -8.08 -26.46 -20.29
CA HIS A 166 -9.27 -25.61 -20.29
C HIS A 166 -9.10 -24.45 -19.31
N TYR A 167 -9.41 -23.22 -19.73
CA TYR A 167 -9.16 -22.01 -18.94
C TYR A 167 -9.88 -22.03 -17.59
N SER A 168 -11.04 -22.69 -17.48
CA SER A 168 -11.77 -22.81 -16.22
C SER A 168 -10.95 -23.51 -15.13
N LEU A 169 -10.17 -24.54 -15.49
CA LEU A 169 -9.30 -25.27 -14.54
C LEU A 169 -8.19 -24.37 -14.02
N VAL A 170 -7.64 -23.51 -14.90
CA VAL A 170 -6.65 -22.49 -14.49
C VAL A 170 -7.30 -21.47 -13.56
N ALA A 171 -8.52 -21.03 -13.86
CA ALA A 171 -9.27 -20.08 -13.03
C ALA A 171 -9.62 -20.67 -11.65
N GLU A 172 -9.91 -21.97 -11.55
CA GLU A 172 -10.12 -22.68 -10.29
C GLU A 172 -8.88 -22.62 -9.40
N VAL A 173 -7.70 -22.95 -9.96
CA VAL A 173 -6.43 -22.85 -9.21
C VAL A 173 -6.17 -21.43 -8.71
N ILE A 174 -6.49 -20.40 -9.50
CA ILE A 174 -6.36 -19.00 -9.07
C ILE A 174 -7.34 -18.69 -7.93
N SER A 175 -8.55 -19.25 -7.95
CA SER A 175 -9.58 -18.98 -6.95
C SER A 175 -9.31 -19.59 -5.57
N GLU A 176 -8.47 -20.62 -5.50
CA GLU A 176 -8.07 -21.29 -4.26
C GLU A 176 -7.11 -20.44 -3.39
N ILE A 177 -6.56 -19.36 -3.95
CA ILE A 177 -5.62 -18.49 -3.22
C ILE A 177 -6.35 -17.70 -2.16
N LYS A 178 -5.76 -17.64 -0.96
CA LYS A 178 -6.22 -16.77 0.10
C LYS A 178 -6.09 -15.28 -0.30
N PRO A 179 -7.16 -14.46 -0.17
CA PRO A 179 -7.07 -13.03 -0.43
C PRO A 179 -6.04 -12.30 0.45
N CYS A 180 -5.41 -11.26 -0.11
CA CYS A 180 -4.55 -10.36 0.65
C CYS A 180 -5.36 -9.61 1.72
N ASN A 181 -4.85 -9.55 2.96
CA ASN A 181 -5.55 -8.88 4.08
C ASN A 181 -5.62 -7.36 3.95
N ASP A 182 -4.80 -6.77 3.10
CA ASP A 182 -4.56 -5.33 2.95
C ASP A 182 -5.08 -4.76 1.61
N VAL A 183 -5.88 -5.55 0.88
CA VAL A 183 -6.54 -5.13 -0.35
C VAL A 183 -7.99 -5.61 -0.35
N ILE A 184 -8.91 -4.79 -0.85
CA ILE A 184 -10.33 -5.15 -1.02
C ILE A 184 -10.53 -5.90 -2.35
N ILE A 185 -10.03 -5.32 -3.46
CA ILE A 185 -10.12 -5.88 -4.82
C ILE A 185 -8.75 -6.39 -5.27
N CYS A 186 -8.61 -7.71 -5.36
CA CYS A 186 -7.44 -8.35 -5.93
C CYS A 186 -7.65 -8.60 -7.43
N PRO A 187 -6.75 -8.14 -8.33
CA PRO A 187 -6.87 -8.39 -9.78
C PRO A 187 -6.95 -9.87 -10.20
N LEU A 188 -6.56 -10.80 -9.31
CA LEU A 188 -6.66 -12.25 -9.54
C LEU A 188 -7.97 -12.86 -9.05
N LEU A 189 -8.59 -12.29 -8.03
CA LEU A 189 -9.75 -12.88 -7.35
C LEU A 189 -11.05 -12.11 -7.63
N PHE A 190 -10.93 -10.83 -7.97
CA PHE A 190 -12.03 -9.89 -8.10
C PHE A 190 -11.99 -9.15 -9.46
N PRO A 191 -12.10 -9.90 -10.56
CA PRO A 191 -12.94 -9.46 -11.68
C PRO A 191 -14.16 -10.39 -11.84
N PRO A 192 -15.23 -9.92 -12.50
CA PRO A 192 -16.42 -10.74 -12.77
C PRO A 192 -16.14 -11.90 -13.73
N ASN A 193 -15.04 -11.85 -14.49
CA ASN A 193 -14.71 -12.80 -15.55
C ASN A 193 -13.44 -13.61 -15.25
N SER A 194 -13.55 -14.93 -15.29
CA SER A 194 -12.44 -15.88 -15.17
C SER A 194 -11.33 -15.67 -16.22
N PHE A 195 -11.66 -15.16 -17.41
CA PHE A 195 -10.68 -14.86 -18.45
C PHE A 195 -9.78 -13.69 -18.10
N GLU A 196 -10.32 -12.61 -17.49
CA GLU A 196 -9.52 -11.46 -17.05
C GLU A 196 -8.49 -11.85 -15.99
N ARG A 197 -8.84 -12.80 -15.10
CA ARG A 197 -7.90 -13.33 -14.08
C ARG A 197 -6.68 -13.96 -14.74
N ILE A 198 -6.91 -14.71 -15.82
CA ILE A 198 -5.86 -15.39 -16.58
C ILE A 198 -5.00 -14.38 -17.34
N ILE A 199 -5.61 -13.37 -17.96
CA ILE A 199 -4.87 -12.27 -18.61
C ILE A 199 -3.99 -11.57 -17.58
N ASN A 200 -4.56 -11.12 -16.46
CA ASN A 200 -3.84 -10.42 -15.40
C ASN A 200 -2.67 -11.27 -14.87
N LEU A 201 -2.89 -12.58 -14.65
CA LEU A 201 -1.82 -13.48 -14.25
C LEU A 201 -0.73 -13.57 -15.34
N ASN A 202 -1.11 -13.80 -16.59
CA ASN A 202 -0.18 -13.95 -17.71
C ASN A 202 0.70 -12.71 -17.91
N GLU A 203 0.12 -11.52 -17.84
CA GLU A 203 0.87 -10.27 -17.92
C GLU A 203 1.97 -10.19 -16.85
N VAL A 204 1.63 -10.58 -15.61
CA VAL A 204 2.62 -10.58 -14.52
C VAL A 204 3.68 -11.65 -14.72
N LEU A 205 3.32 -12.85 -15.17
CA LEU A 205 4.28 -13.93 -15.45
C LEU A 205 5.30 -13.52 -16.50
N LYS A 206 4.83 -12.90 -17.59
CA LYS A 206 5.68 -12.35 -18.65
C LYS A 206 6.59 -11.24 -18.13
N MET A 207 6.03 -10.28 -17.40
CA MET A 207 6.81 -9.17 -16.84
C MET A 207 7.91 -9.67 -15.89
N ARG A 208 7.62 -10.68 -15.08
CA ARG A 208 8.58 -11.28 -14.14
C ARG A 208 9.49 -12.32 -14.78
N LYS A 209 9.31 -12.64 -16.07
CA LYS A 209 10.05 -13.68 -16.80
C LYS A 209 9.96 -15.06 -16.13
N LEU A 210 8.81 -15.38 -15.54
CA LEU A 210 8.56 -16.68 -14.90
C LEU A 210 8.04 -17.71 -15.91
N GLY A 211 7.27 -17.24 -16.90
CA GLY A 211 6.62 -18.06 -17.90
C GLY A 211 5.50 -17.32 -18.60
N GLU A 212 4.63 -18.08 -19.26
CA GLU A 212 3.50 -17.57 -20.03
C GLU A 212 2.32 -18.53 -19.96
N ILE A 213 1.12 -17.97 -19.92
CA ILE A 213 -0.12 -18.69 -20.23
C ILE A 213 -0.51 -18.28 -21.65
N LYS A 214 -0.24 -19.16 -22.62
CA LYS A 214 -0.50 -18.90 -24.04
C LYS A 214 -1.93 -19.29 -24.36
N ILE A 215 -2.73 -18.34 -24.82
CA ILE A 215 -4.10 -18.59 -25.31
C ILE A 215 -4.00 -19.27 -26.68
N ILE A 216 -4.64 -20.43 -26.85
CA ILE A 216 -4.61 -21.23 -28.07
C ILE A 216 -5.88 -21.00 -28.89
N ASP A 217 -7.05 -21.11 -28.23
CA ASP A 217 -8.38 -20.90 -28.81
C ASP A 217 -9.33 -20.34 -27.72
N GLN A 218 -10.63 -20.22 -28.03
CA GLN A 218 -11.60 -19.51 -27.18
C GLN A 218 -11.64 -19.99 -25.71
N ASN A 219 -11.28 -21.25 -25.43
CA ASN A 219 -11.33 -21.79 -24.08
C ASN A 219 -10.07 -22.56 -23.65
N MET A 220 -9.08 -22.74 -24.53
CA MET A 220 -7.88 -23.51 -24.23
C MET A 220 -6.64 -22.64 -24.10
N VAL A 221 -5.81 -22.98 -23.12
CA VAL A 221 -4.53 -22.34 -22.85
C VAL A 221 -3.41 -23.37 -22.73
N LYS A 222 -2.16 -22.95 -22.91
CA LYS A 222 -0.94 -23.73 -22.64
C LYS A 222 -0.10 -23.03 -21.58
N ILE A 223 0.38 -23.78 -20.59
CA ILE A 223 1.26 -23.27 -19.53
C ILE A 223 2.72 -23.48 -19.93
N ILE A 224 3.44 -22.40 -20.20
CA ILE A 224 4.84 -22.37 -20.70
C ILE A 224 5.77 -21.81 -19.66
#